data_AF-A0A1W9R7Q7-F1
#
_entry.id   AF-A0A1W9R7Q7-F1
#
_cell.length_a   1.000
_cell.length_b   1.000
_cell.length_c   1.000
_cell.angle_alpha   90.00
_cell.angle_beta   90.00
_cell.angle_gamma   90.00
#
_symmetry.space_group_name_H-M   'P 1'
#
loop_
_entity.id
_entity.type
_entity.pdbx_description
1 polymer ?
#
loop_
_entity_poly.entity_id
_entity_poly.type
_entity_poly.pdbx_seq_one_letter_code
_entity_poly.pdbx_strand_id
1 'polypeptide(L)'
;MVRVQEEEHIFKILEVKTFRIFLYVDIKFIFFFKKQKITIPQFNARGGYYISDHWVISAGWDHMKYQTTDGAEVTISGTIESSASYTYAGTYDNEPITMNHDNLVRMEHSDGLNLLQFNLERHDLLWANKKEKIAFESILGAGINFPMPRTNAKIFGTPNDDRPHFTGTGFSVFAGLKFFFFKHFFLQGQGQTGFLTLPGIVITPKGGSERASQKIFYGQVLIVAGYCFRLY
;
A
#
# COMPACT_ATOMS: atom_id res chain seq x y z
N MET A 1 -42.78 5.43 14.27
CA MET A 1 -44.07 5.04 14.87
C MET A 1 -44.40 3.66 14.31
N VAL A 2 -44.25 2.61 15.12
CA VAL A 2 -44.56 1.23 14.76
C VAL A 2 -45.63 0.77 15.74
N ARG A 3 -46.79 0.36 15.22
CA ARG A 3 -47.86 -0.28 15.98
C ARG A 3 -47.43 -1.71 16.31
N VAL A 4 -47.55 -2.08 17.57
CA VAL A 4 -47.45 -3.46 18.03
C VAL A 4 -48.87 -3.96 18.27
N GLN A 5 -49.18 -5.12 17.72
CA GLN A 5 -50.26 -5.97 18.20
C GLN A 5 -49.63 -7.33 18.49
N GLU A 6 -49.75 -7.75 19.74
CA GLU A 6 -49.28 -9.04 20.28
C GLU A 6 -50.05 -10.19 19.65
N GLU A 7 -49.36 -11.28 19.29
CA GLU A 7 -49.68 -12.65 19.73
C GLU A 7 -48.60 -13.64 19.22
N GLU A 8 -48.42 -14.70 20.01
CA GLU A 8 -47.32 -15.65 20.10
C GLU A 8 -46.74 -16.21 18.78
N HIS A 9 -45.45 -15.97 18.51
CA HIS A 9 -44.63 -16.90 17.72
C HIS A 9 -43.17 -16.89 18.18
N ILE A 10 -42.62 -18.09 18.35
CA ILE A 10 -41.22 -18.42 18.62
C ILE A 10 -40.31 -17.64 17.65
N PHE A 11 -39.61 -16.62 18.13
CA PHE A 11 -38.62 -15.92 17.31
C PHE A 11 -37.36 -16.78 17.17
N LYS A 12 -37.27 -17.51 16.07
CA LYS A 12 -35.98 -17.91 15.53
C LYS A 12 -35.34 -16.64 14.99
N ILE A 13 -34.35 -16.08 15.70
CA ILE A 13 -33.51 -15.01 15.16
C ILE A 13 -32.72 -15.62 14.00
N LEU A 14 -33.31 -15.59 12.81
CA LEU A 14 -32.62 -15.83 11.55
C LEU A 14 -32.16 -14.46 11.07
N GLU A 15 -30.84 -14.33 10.91
CA GLU A 15 -30.13 -13.13 10.46
C GLU A 15 -29.75 -12.12 11.55
N VAL A 16 -28.80 -12.49 12.41
CA VAL A 16 -27.91 -11.50 13.02
C VAL A 16 -26.94 -11.06 11.93
N LYS A 17 -27.20 -9.92 11.27
CA LYS A 17 -26.18 -9.28 10.44
C LYS A 17 -24.98 -8.95 11.33
N THR A 18 -23.89 -9.66 11.11
CA THR A 18 -22.67 -9.58 11.91
C THR A 18 -22.06 -8.18 11.79
N PHE A 19 -22.38 -7.28 12.73
CA PHE A 19 -21.71 -5.99 12.85
C PHE A 19 -20.32 -6.19 13.44
N ARG A 20 -19.30 -6.28 12.59
CA ARG A 20 -17.90 -6.45 12.99
C ARG A 20 -17.05 -5.34 12.37
N ILE A 21 -16.35 -4.62 13.24
CA ILE A 21 -15.30 -3.66 12.89
C ILE A 21 -13.98 -4.24 13.40
N PHE A 22 -12.94 -4.16 12.58
CA PHE A 22 -11.57 -4.44 13.03
C PHE A 22 -10.68 -3.22 12.80
N LEU A 23 -9.68 -3.08 13.67
CA LEU A 23 -8.57 -2.14 13.54
C LEU A 23 -7.29 -2.91 13.88
N TYR A 24 -6.26 -2.80 13.05
CA TYR A 24 -4.95 -3.36 13.37
C TYR A 24 -3.81 -2.45 12.91
N VAL A 25 -2.67 -2.64 13.55
CA VAL A 25 -1.37 -2.10 13.17
C VAL A 25 -0.48 -3.28 12.82
N ASP A 26 0.17 -3.23 11.65
CA ASP A 26 0.99 -4.32 11.14
C ASP A 26 2.44 -3.92 10.87
N ILE A 27 3.29 -4.95 10.75
CA ILE A 27 4.66 -4.84 10.25
C ILE A 27 4.69 -5.36 8.82
N LYS A 28 5.31 -4.58 7.93
CA LYS A 28 5.30 -4.84 6.50
C LYS A 28 6.69 -4.77 5.89
N PHE A 29 6.95 -5.71 4.98
CA PHE A 29 8.12 -5.77 4.11
C PHE A 29 7.69 -5.52 2.65
N ILE A 30 8.43 -4.69 1.94
CA ILE A 30 8.08 -4.24 0.59
C ILE A 30 9.23 -4.53 -0.36
N PHE A 31 8.90 -5.00 -1.55
CA PHE A 31 9.80 -5.31 -2.63
C PHE A 31 9.31 -4.63 -3.92
N PHE A 32 10.21 -4.02 -4.66
CA PHE A 32 9.90 -3.52 -6.00
C PHE A 32 10.49 -4.48 -7.03
N PHE A 33 9.72 -4.74 -8.09
CA PHE A 33 10.19 -5.60 -9.16
C PHE A 33 11.19 -4.79 -10.01
N LYS A 34 12.47 -5.15 -9.88
CA LYS A 34 13.72 -4.42 -10.19
C LYS A 34 14.29 -3.61 -9.01
N LYS A 35 15.38 -4.18 -8.46
CA LYS A 35 16.29 -3.74 -7.37
C LYS A 35 15.71 -3.84 -5.95
N GLN A 36 16.24 -4.86 -5.25
CA GLN A 36 15.94 -5.26 -3.89
C GLN A 36 16.54 -4.26 -2.89
N LYS A 37 15.69 -3.66 -2.06
CA LYS A 37 16.07 -3.22 -0.72
C LYS A 37 14.98 -3.71 0.23
N ILE A 38 15.36 -4.57 1.17
CA ILE A 38 14.52 -4.94 2.31
C ILE A 38 14.35 -3.66 3.13
N THR A 39 13.17 -3.07 3.09
CA THR A 39 12.90 -1.82 3.81
C THR A 39 12.76 -2.08 5.32
N ILE A 40 13.13 -1.08 6.12
CA ILE A 40 12.91 -1.00 7.58
C ILE A 40 11.42 -1.23 7.88
N PRO A 41 11.05 -1.95 8.96
CA PRO A 41 9.65 -2.14 9.37
C PRO A 41 8.85 -0.84 9.30
N GLN A 42 7.73 -0.87 8.59
CA GLN A 42 6.80 0.26 8.48
C GLN A 42 5.54 -0.05 9.28
N PHE A 43 4.96 0.99 9.88
CA PHE A 43 3.66 0.91 10.53
C PHE A 43 2.58 1.28 9.52
N ASN A 44 1.58 0.42 9.37
CA ASN A 44 0.37 0.72 8.61
C ASN A 44 -0.83 0.67 9.56
N ALA A 45 -1.90 1.38 9.19
CA ALA A 45 -3.15 1.33 9.93
C ALA A 45 -4.25 0.88 8.97
N ARG A 46 -5.04 -0.12 9.36
CA ARG A 46 -6.20 -0.55 8.57
C ARG A 46 -7.41 -0.73 9.46
N GLY A 47 -8.53 -0.14 9.02
CA GLY A 47 -9.86 -0.37 9.57
C GLY A 47 -10.75 -1.04 8.54
N GLY A 48 -11.63 -1.94 8.97
CA GLY A 48 -12.58 -2.58 8.06
C GLY A 48 -13.90 -2.94 8.70
N TYR A 49 -14.90 -3.15 7.85
CA TYR A 49 -16.28 -3.44 8.19
C TYR A 49 -16.80 -4.62 7.38
N TYR A 50 -17.37 -5.61 8.06
CA TYR A 50 -18.04 -6.74 7.41
C TYR A 50 -19.39 -6.30 6.86
N ILE A 51 -19.54 -6.32 5.54
CA ILE A 51 -20.82 -6.05 4.84
C ILE A 51 -21.66 -7.32 4.68
N SER A 52 -21.05 -8.50 4.84
CA SER A 52 -21.70 -9.81 4.94
C SER A 52 -20.79 -10.77 5.71
N ASP A 53 -21.20 -12.03 5.85
CA ASP A 53 -20.41 -13.06 6.57
C ASP A 53 -19.01 -13.28 5.97
N HIS A 54 -18.85 -13.08 4.67
CA HIS A 54 -17.58 -13.31 3.97
C HIS A 54 -16.95 -12.02 3.44
N TRP A 55 -17.74 -10.97 3.20
CA TRP A 55 -17.25 -9.75 2.53
C TRP A 55 -17.00 -8.61 3.49
N VAL A 56 -15.84 -7.98 3.30
CA VAL A 56 -15.31 -6.88 4.09
C VAL A 56 -14.99 -5.72 3.16
N ILE A 57 -15.39 -4.51 3.54
CA ILE A 57 -14.81 -3.29 2.98
C ILE A 57 -13.80 -2.75 3.98
N SER A 58 -12.63 -2.30 3.52
CA SER A 58 -11.60 -1.75 4.39
C SER A 58 -10.98 -0.48 3.83
N ALA A 59 -10.53 0.38 4.72
CA ALA A 59 -9.71 1.53 4.40
C ALA A 59 -8.41 1.46 5.22
N GLY A 60 -7.30 1.81 4.60
CA GLY A 60 -6.00 1.76 5.26
C GLY A 60 -5.03 2.81 4.77
N TRP A 61 -4.00 3.03 5.58
CA TRP A 61 -2.89 3.90 5.27
C TRP A 61 -1.61 3.07 5.29
N ASP A 62 -0.97 2.94 4.13
CA ASP A 62 0.31 2.25 4.02
C ASP A 62 1.46 3.24 3.84
N HIS A 63 2.49 3.14 4.67
CA HIS A 63 3.69 3.94 4.55
C HIS A 63 4.77 3.16 3.78
N MET A 64 4.84 3.34 2.45
CA MET A 64 5.86 2.68 1.62
C MET A 64 7.08 3.58 1.41
N LYS A 65 8.24 3.05 1.04
CA LYS A 65 9.38 3.87 0.60
C LYS A 65 9.86 3.40 -0.75
N TYR A 66 10.27 4.34 -1.60
CA TYR A 66 10.93 4.08 -2.88
C TYR A 66 12.25 4.85 -2.87
N GLN A 67 13.34 4.22 -3.31
CA GLN A 67 14.63 4.89 -3.40
C GLN A 67 15.38 4.44 -4.65
N THR A 68 15.91 5.40 -5.41
CA THR A 68 16.95 5.11 -6.41
C THR A 68 18.22 4.61 -5.70
N THR A 69 19.08 3.94 -6.45
CA THR A 69 20.37 3.45 -5.93
C THR A 69 21.47 4.23 -6.63
N ASP A 70 22.29 4.92 -5.85
CA ASP A 70 23.43 5.65 -6.39
C ASP A 70 24.47 4.67 -6.98
N GLY A 71 25.15 5.08 -8.04
CA GLY A 71 26.10 4.22 -8.76
C GLY A 71 25.48 3.06 -9.54
N ALA A 72 24.15 2.95 -9.56
CA ALA A 72 23.45 1.93 -10.33
C ALA A 72 23.48 2.22 -11.83
N GLU A 73 23.84 1.24 -12.65
CA GLU A 73 23.57 1.31 -14.08
C GLU A 73 22.06 1.20 -14.36
N VAL A 74 21.54 2.16 -15.13
CA VAL A 74 20.16 2.26 -15.59
C VAL A 74 20.13 2.67 -17.05
N THR A 75 18.95 2.57 -17.69
CA THR A 75 18.76 3.01 -19.08
C THR A 75 18.16 4.41 -19.10
N ILE A 76 18.70 5.28 -19.96
CA ILE A 76 18.21 6.64 -20.20
C ILE A 76 17.80 6.82 -21.66
N SER A 77 16.75 7.60 -21.88
CA SER A 77 16.31 8.06 -23.20
C SER A 77 15.79 9.50 -23.09
N GLY A 78 15.91 10.28 -24.16
CA GLY A 78 15.47 11.67 -24.22
C GLY A 78 16.62 12.66 -24.38
N THR A 79 16.36 13.95 -24.17
CA THR A 79 17.35 15.01 -24.38
C THR A 79 17.59 15.78 -23.08
N ILE A 80 18.86 16.01 -22.76
CA ILE A 80 19.31 16.90 -21.69
C ILE A 80 19.95 18.12 -22.35
N GLU A 81 19.36 19.28 -22.12
CA GLU A 81 19.88 20.56 -22.58
C GLU A 81 21.14 20.95 -21.78
N SER A 82 22.13 21.56 -22.45
CA SER A 82 23.34 22.06 -21.80
C SER A 82 23.07 23.10 -20.70
N SER A 83 21.92 23.77 -20.76
CA SER A 83 21.43 24.71 -19.74
C SER A 83 20.96 24.00 -18.46
N ALA A 84 20.51 22.74 -18.56
CA ALA A 84 20.12 21.92 -17.43
C ALA A 84 21.33 21.22 -16.81
N SER A 85 22.23 20.68 -17.63
CA SER A 85 23.50 20.11 -17.18
C SER A 85 24.51 20.05 -18.31
N TYR A 86 25.65 20.74 -18.15
CA TYR A 86 26.74 20.65 -19.12
C TYR A 86 27.38 19.25 -19.16
N THR A 87 27.50 18.59 -18.00
CA THR A 87 28.13 17.26 -17.88
C THR A 87 27.32 16.16 -18.55
N TYR A 88 26.00 16.25 -18.51
CA TYR A 88 25.09 15.24 -19.05
C TYR A 88 24.33 15.72 -20.29
N ALA A 89 24.79 16.80 -20.94
CA ALA A 89 24.15 17.34 -22.14
C ALA A 89 24.22 16.33 -23.28
N GLY A 90 23.11 16.10 -23.97
CA GLY A 90 23.05 15.16 -25.08
C GLY A 90 21.65 14.65 -25.36
N THR A 91 21.54 13.86 -26.44
CA THR A 91 20.35 13.09 -26.78
C THR A 91 20.70 11.62 -26.62
N TYR A 92 19.87 10.91 -25.86
CA TYR A 92 20.04 9.52 -25.49
C TYR A 92 18.93 8.68 -26.10
N ASP A 93 19.27 7.51 -26.63
CA ASP A 93 18.29 6.52 -27.10
C ASP A 93 18.56 5.14 -26.48
N ASN A 94 17.87 4.87 -25.36
CA ASN A 94 17.96 3.61 -24.63
C ASN A 94 19.40 3.23 -24.25
N GLU A 95 20.18 4.21 -23.84
CA GLU A 95 21.59 4.06 -23.53
C GLU A 95 21.81 3.76 -22.04
N PRO A 96 22.87 3.02 -21.67
CA PRO A 96 23.24 2.85 -20.28
C PRO A 96 23.80 4.16 -19.70
N ILE A 97 23.41 4.49 -18.47
CA ILE A 97 23.97 5.58 -17.68
C ILE A 97 24.15 5.14 -16.23
N THR A 98 25.22 5.61 -15.59
CA THR A 98 25.41 5.41 -14.16
C THR A 98 24.63 6.46 -13.39
N MET A 99 23.70 6.02 -12.55
CA MET A 99 22.94 6.90 -11.67
C MET A 99 23.89 7.67 -10.75
N ASN A 100 23.74 8.99 -10.71
CA ASN A 100 24.46 9.87 -9.80
C ASN A 100 23.44 10.76 -9.07
N HIS A 101 23.28 10.53 -7.77
CA HIS A 101 22.29 11.23 -6.95
C HIS A 101 22.58 12.72 -6.73
N ASP A 102 23.82 13.17 -6.97
CA ASP A 102 24.20 14.57 -6.77
C ASP A 102 24.09 15.40 -8.04
N ASN A 103 24.49 14.84 -9.18
CA ASN A 103 24.67 15.59 -10.42
C ASN A 103 23.75 15.15 -11.57
N LEU A 104 23.10 13.99 -11.49
CA LEU A 104 22.16 13.51 -12.50
C LEU A 104 20.73 13.55 -11.96
N VAL A 105 20.31 12.49 -11.26
CA VAL A 105 18.96 12.33 -10.73
C VAL A 105 19.02 11.54 -9.42
N ARG A 106 18.37 12.09 -8.40
CA ARG A 106 17.90 11.37 -7.22
C ARG A 106 16.38 11.45 -7.20
N MET A 107 15.71 10.33 -6.97
CA MET A 107 14.25 10.27 -6.85
C MET A 107 13.87 9.29 -5.76
N GLU A 108 13.58 9.81 -4.58
CA GLU A 108 13.27 8.99 -3.41
C GLU A 108 11.97 9.43 -2.76
N HIS A 109 11.06 8.50 -2.50
CA HIS A 109 9.92 8.69 -1.62
C HIS A 109 10.29 8.26 -0.19
N SER A 110 11.32 8.90 0.38
CA SER A 110 12.02 8.43 1.59
C SER A 110 11.27 8.67 2.90
N ASP A 111 10.45 9.73 2.93
CA ASP A 111 9.54 10.06 4.03
C ASP A 111 8.09 9.62 3.73
N GLY A 112 7.97 8.64 2.83
CA GLY A 112 6.75 7.90 2.56
C GLY A 112 6.17 8.14 1.17
N LEU A 113 6.14 7.09 0.35
CA LEU A 113 5.09 6.86 -0.64
C LEU A 113 3.83 6.43 0.13
N ASN A 114 3.22 7.38 0.82
CA ASN A 114 2.03 7.15 1.63
C ASN A 114 0.87 6.76 0.70
N LEU A 115 0.22 5.64 0.97
CA LEU A 115 -0.91 5.17 0.17
C LEU A 115 -2.16 5.12 1.03
N LEU A 116 -3.16 5.90 0.65
CA LEU A 116 -4.52 5.69 1.12
C LEU A 116 -5.15 4.57 0.28
N GLN A 117 -5.59 3.51 0.93
CA GLN A 117 -6.14 2.31 0.29
C GLN A 117 -7.60 2.12 0.65
N PHE A 118 -8.38 1.67 -0.32
CA PHE A 118 -9.73 1.17 -0.11
C PHE A 118 -9.83 -0.21 -0.75
N ASN A 119 -10.21 -1.22 0.04
CA ASN A 119 -10.22 -2.60 -0.40
C ASN A 119 -11.61 -3.22 -0.24
N LEU A 120 -11.89 -4.17 -1.12
CA LEU A 120 -12.89 -5.20 -0.95
C LEU A 120 -12.16 -6.52 -0.67
N GLU A 121 -12.52 -7.17 0.42
CA GLU A 121 -11.87 -8.39 0.89
C GLU A 121 -12.92 -9.47 1.11
N ARG A 122 -12.54 -10.71 0.82
CA ARG A 122 -13.28 -11.92 1.12
C ARG A 122 -12.49 -12.73 2.15
N HIS A 123 -13.14 -13.08 3.25
CA HIS A 123 -12.59 -13.89 4.32
C HIS A 123 -13.41 -15.19 4.37
N ASP A 124 -12.76 -16.34 4.26
CA ASP A 124 -13.42 -17.65 4.31
C ASP A 124 -12.76 -18.52 5.39
N LEU A 125 -13.58 -19.13 6.26
CA LEU A 125 -13.12 -20.08 7.26
C LEU A 125 -12.74 -21.39 6.57
N LEU A 126 -11.45 -21.76 6.67
CA LEU A 126 -10.94 -23.00 6.08
C LEU A 126 -11.10 -24.17 7.04
N TRP A 127 -10.84 -23.93 8.33
CA TRP A 127 -10.90 -24.95 9.37
C TRP A 127 -10.98 -24.33 10.76
N ALA A 128 -11.72 -24.97 11.66
CA ALA A 128 -11.70 -24.67 13.08
C ALA A 128 -11.78 -25.96 13.91
N ASN A 129 -11.16 -25.94 15.10
CA ASN A 129 -11.32 -27.06 16.04
C ASN A 129 -12.68 -27.01 16.77
N LYS A 130 -13.10 -28.12 17.39
CA LYS A 130 -14.42 -28.26 18.06
C LYS A 130 -14.75 -27.21 19.13
N LYS A 131 -13.75 -26.49 19.65
CA LYS A 131 -13.93 -25.42 20.66
C LYS A 131 -13.56 -24.03 20.12
N GLU A 132 -13.28 -23.94 18.83
CA GLU A 132 -12.85 -22.76 18.06
C GLU A 132 -11.73 -21.96 18.73
N LYS A 133 -10.91 -22.66 19.53
CA LYS A 133 -9.71 -22.06 20.14
C LYS A 133 -8.63 -21.83 19.09
N ILE A 134 -8.71 -22.57 17.98
CA ILE A 134 -7.80 -22.49 16.85
C ILE A 134 -8.65 -22.49 15.59
N ALA A 135 -8.39 -21.54 14.69
CA ALA A 135 -9.04 -21.45 13.40
C ALA A 135 -8.07 -20.94 12.32
N PHE A 136 -8.30 -21.33 11.08
CA PHE A 136 -7.63 -20.82 9.89
C PHE A 136 -8.65 -20.17 8.97
N GLU A 137 -8.36 -18.93 8.56
CA GLU A 137 -9.12 -18.22 7.54
C GLU A 137 -8.21 -17.90 6.35
N SER A 138 -8.75 -18.01 5.14
CA SER A 138 -8.15 -17.39 3.95
C SER A 138 -8.66 -15.97 3.77
N ILE A 139 -7.78 -15.12 3.25
CA ILE A 139 -8.11 -13.74 2.86
C ILE A 139 -7.78 -13.60 1.39
N LEU A 140 -8.71 -13.09 0.61
CA LEU A 140 -8.50 -12.65 -0.77
C LEU A 140 -9.07 -11.26 -0.92
N GLY A 141 -8.36 -10.36 -1.58
CA GLY A 141 -8.87 -9.00 -1.75
C GLY A 141 -8.24 -8.25 -2.88
N ALA A 142 -8.91 -7.15 -3.22
CA ALA A 142 -8.48 -6.20 -4.22
C ALA A 142 -8.80 -4.79 -3.73
N GLY A 143 -8.03 -3.80 -4.18
CA GLY A 143 -8.23 -2.43 -3.75
C GLY A 143 -7.65 -1.39 -4.68
N ILE A 144 -8.15 -0.18 -4.48
CA ILE A 144 -7.67 1.04 -5.14
C ILE A 144 -6.80 1.83 -4.18
N ASN A 145 -5.79 2.49 -4.73
CA ASN A 145 -4.73 3.18 -4.00
C ASN A 145 -4.66 4.64 -4.46
N PHE A 146 -4.53 5.56 -3.50
CA PHE A 146 -4.32 6.99 -3.75
C PHE A 146 -2.98 7.41 -3.13
N PRO A 147 -1.92 7.57 -3.95
CA PRO A 147 -0.61 7.94 -3.46
C PRO A 147 -0.52 9.41 -3.04
N MET A 148 0.09 9.63 -1.89
CA MET A 148 0.45 10.94 -1.35
C MET A 148 1.96 10.96 -0.98
N PRO A 149 2.86 10.90 -1.97
CA PRO A 149 4.29 10.86 -1.72
C PRO A 149 4.81 12.13 -1.03
N ARG A 150 5.81 11.94 -0.16
CA ARG A 150 6.85 12.93 0.13
C ARG A 150 8.09 12.54 -0.65
N THR A 151 8.49 13.39 -1.60
CA THR A 151 9.54 13.09 -2.56
C THR A 151 10.75 13.96 -2.28
N ASN A 152 11.87 13.33 -1.95
CA ASN A 152 13.19 13.93 -1.99
C ASN A 152 13.79 13.69 -3.38
N ALA A 153 13.63 14.67 -4.25
CA ALA A 153 14.18 14.65 -5.59
C ALA A 153 15.30 15.68 -5.73
N LYS A 154 16.35 15.31 -6.46
CA LYS A 154 17.42 16.21 -6.88
C LYS A 154 17.69 15.96 -8.36
N ILE A 155 17.48 16.98 -9.20
CA ILE A 155 17.68 16.90 -10.65
C ILE A 155 18.80 17.87 -10.99
N PHE A 156 19.91 17.37 -11.54
CA PHE A 156 21.10 18.16 -11.90
C PHE A 156 21.57 19.09 -10.77
N GLY A 157 21.67 18.57 -9.54
CA GLY A 157 22.08 19.36 -8.37
C GLY A 157 20.96 20.20 -7.72
N THR A 158 19.82 20.38 -8.39
CA THR A 158 18.72 21.22 -7.89
C THR A 158 17.70 20.38 -7.11
N PRO A 159 17.48 20.68 -5.81
CA PRO A 159 16.49 19.97 -5.01
C PRO A 159 15.06 20.42 -5.34
N ASN A 160 14.10 19.54 -5.10
CA ASN A 160 12.68 19.86 -5.22
C ASN A 160 12.10 20.45 -3.91
N ASP A 161 10.82 20.82 -3.99
CA ASP A 161 9.95 21.13 -2.86
C ASP A 161 9.31 19.85 -2.30
N ASP A 162 9.93 19.28 -1.26
CA ASP A 162 9.50 18.02 -0.62
C ASP A 162 8.27 18.22 0.29
N ARG A 163 7.11 18.48 -0.33
CA ARG A 163 5.83 18.57 0.35
C ARG A 163 4.92 17.39 -0.02
N PRO A 164 4.14 16.86 0.95
CA PRO A 164 3.15 15.84 0.64
C PRO A 164 2.09 16.40 -0.30
N HIS A 165 1.76 15.64 -1.33
CA HIS A 165 0.71 15.97 -2.30
C HIS A 165 0.14 14.69 -2.89
N PHE A 166 -1.17 14.66 -3.18
CA PHE A 166 -1.75 13.52 -3.88
C PHE A 166 -1.34 13.54 -5.35
N THR A 167 -0.91 12.40 -5.87
CA THR A 167 -0.57 12.27 -7.29
C THR A 167 -0.84 10.86 -7.80
N GLY A 168 -1.80 10.78 -8.72
CA GLY A 168 -2.17 9.56 -9.43
C GLY A 168 -2.98 8.56 -8.61
N THR A 169 -2.98 7.32 -9.09
CA THR A 169 -3.81 6.22 -8.57
C THR A 169 -3.10 4.88 -8.77
N GLY A 170 -3.60 3.85 -8.10
CA GLY A 170 -3.14 2.49 -8.32
C GLY A 170 -4.16 1.43 -7.93
N PHE A 171 -3.80 0.20 -8.23
CA PHE A 171 -4.61 -0.99 -7.94
C PHE A 171 -3.72 -2.06 -7.31
N SER A 172 -4.29 -2.84 -6.40
CA SER A 172 -3.60 -3.93 -5.74
C SER A 172 -4.51 -5.13 -5.54
N VAL A 173 -3.92 -6.31 -5.55
CA VAL A 173 -4.56 -7.56 -5.13
C VAL A 173 -3.73 -8.20 -4.03
N PHE A 174 -4.38 -8.94 -3.15
CA PHE A 174 -3.73 -9.60 -2.05
C PHE A 174 -4.39 -10.91 -1.68
N ALA A 175 -3.57 -11.79 -1.14
CA ALA A 175 -3.98 -13.08 -0.61
C ALA A 175 -3.24 -13.35 0.70
N GLY A 176 -3.90 -13.95 1.67
CA GLY A 176 -3.30 -14.23 2.95
C GLY A 176 -3.97 -15.36 3.70
N LEU A 177 -3.32 -15.79 4.77
CA LEU A 177 -3.83 -16.74 5.74
C LEU A 177 -3.80 -16.08 7.12
N LYS A 178 -4.89 -16.27 7.86
CA LYS A 178 -5.02 -15.81 9.23
C LYS A 178 -5.20 -17.02 10.13
N PHE A 179 -4.38 -17.10 11.17
CA PHE A 179 -4.38 -18.12 12.19
C PHE A 179 -4.85 -17.51 13.51
N PHE A 180 -5.99 -17.97 14.01
CA PHE A 180 -6.49 -17.58 15.33
C PHE A 180 -6.04 -18.55 16.41
N PHE A 181 -5.76 -18.02 17.59
CA PHE A 181 -5.42 -18.77 18.79
C PHE A 181 -6.02 -18.11 20.04
N PHE A 182 -6.35 -18.93 21.05
CA PHE A 182 -7.05 -18.52 22.27
C PHE A 182 -8.34 -17.70 22.03
N LYS A 183 -9.06 -18.00 20.93
CA LYS A 183 -10.34 -17.36 20.54
C LYS A 183 -10.31 -15.85 20.23
N HIS A 184 -9.17 -15.18 20.33
CA HIS A 184 -9.14 -13.73 20.14
C HIS A 184 -7.87 -13.27 19.44
N PHE A 185 -6.73 -13.87 19.73
CA PHE A 185 -5.49 -13.47 19.09
C PHE A 185 -5.40 -14.07 17.70
N PHE A 186 -4.79 -13.33 16.78
CA PHE A 186 -4.48 -13.86 15.47
C PHE A 186 -3.09 -13.47 15.00
N LEU A 187 -2.50 -14.34 14.20
CA LEU A 187 -1.37 -14.05 13.33
C LEU A 187 -1.85 -14.12 11.89
N GLN A 188 -1.48 -13.15 11.06
CA GLN A 188 -1.82 -13.11 9.65
C GLN A 188 -0.56 -12.93 8.83
N GLY A 189 -0.38 -13.80 7.83
CA GLY A 189 0.59 -13.62 6.76
C GLY A 189 -0.16 -13.27 5.48
N GLN A 190 0.22 -12.18 4.82
CA GLN A 190 -0.43 -11.72 3.59
C GLN A 190 0.62 -11.31 2.55
N GLY A 191 0.47 -11.83 1.33
CA GLY A 191 1.14 -11.31 0.16
C GLY A 191 0.24 -10.33 -0.57
N GLN A 192 0.79 -9.20 -1.02
CA GLN A 192 0.09 -8.23 -1.87
C GLN A 192 1.00 -7.85 -3.04
N THR A 193 0.38 -7.61 -4.19
CA THR A 193 1.05 -7.03 -5.35
C THR A 193 0.19 -5.91 -5.90
N GLY A 194 0.81 -4.92 -6.52
CA GLY A 194 0.08 -3.78 -7.03
C GLY A 194 0.87 -2.94 -8.01
N PHE A 195 0.13 -2.05 -8.65
CA PHE A 195 0.63 -1.10 -9.62
C PHE A 195 0.17 0.31 -9.24
N LEU A 196 1.08 1.28 -9.33
CA LEU A 196 0.83 2.69 -9.08
C LEU A 196 1.25 3.52 -10.28
N THR A 197 0.49 4.57 -10.55
CA THR A 197 0.85 5.66 -11.43
C THR A 197 0.95 6.94 -10.63
N LEU A 198 2.03 7.70 -10.85
CA LEU A 198 2.29 8.99 -10.22
C LEU A 198 2.61 9.99 -11.33
N PRO A 199 1.63 10.62 -11.99
CA PRO A 199 1.86 11.44 -13.17
C PRO A 199 2.39 12.83 -12.88
N GLY A 200 2.34 13.29 -11.63
CA GLY A 200 2.67 14.67 -11.26
C GLY A 200 3.51 14.74 -9.99
N ILE A 201 4.72 14.19 -10.02
CA ILE A 201 5.69 14.29 -8.92
C ILE A 201 6.37 15.66 -9.01
N VAL A 202 6.37 16.41 -7.91
CA VAL A 202 7.07 17.70 -7.83
C VAL A 202 8.59 17.47 -7.83
N ILE A 203 9.27 17.94 -8.87
CA ILE A 203 10.73 17.81 -9.03
C ILE A 203 11.47 19.14 -9.02
N THR A 204 10.76 20.24 -8.77
CA THR A 204 11.31 21.60 -8.78
C THR A 204 11.14 22.30 -7.44
N PRO A 205 11.93 23.37 -7.17
CA PRO A 205 11.76 24.21 -6.00
C PRO A 205 10.37 24.84 -5.94
N LYS A 206 10.04 25.43 -4.78
CA LYS A 206 8.76 26.11 -4.56
C LYS A 206 8.52 27.19 -5.62
N GLY A 207 7.40 27.05 -6.35
CA GLY A 207 7.02 27.95 -7.46
C GLY A 207 7.29 27.37 -8.86
N GLY A 208 8.07 26.29 -8.96
CA GLY A 208 8.27 25.56 -10.22
C GLY A 208 7.04 24.74 -10.62
N SER A 209 6.82 24.62 -11.93
CA SER A 209 5.64 23.97 -12.53
C SER A 209 5.94 22.60 -13.12
N GLU A 210 7.21 22.28 -13.34
CA GLU A 210 7.69 21.04 -13.96
C GLU A 210 7.43 19.84 -13.05
N ARG A 211 7.04 18.72 -13.64
CA ARG A 211 6.68 17.50 -12.93
C ARG A 211 7.31 16.28 -13.58
N ALA A 212 7.66 15.29 -12.77
CA ALA A 212 8.02 13.97 -13.24
C ALA A 212 6.82 13.02 -13.19
N SER A 213 6.89 11.96 -13.99
CA SER A 213 5.96 10.84 -13.90
C SER A 213 6.69 9.55 -13.51
N GLN A 214 6.02 8.70 -12.75
CA GLN A 214 6.55 7.40 -12.35
C GLN A 214 5.46 6.33 -12.40
N LYS A 215 5.85 5.14 -12.86
CA LYS A 215 5.04 3.92 -12.77
C LYS A 215 5.77 2.93 -11.86
N ILE A 216 5.08 2.38 -10.88
CA ILE A 216 5.67 1.49 -9.89
C ILE A 216 4.88 0.19 -9.87
N PHE A 217 5.57 -0.92 -10.08
CA PHE A 217 5.06 -2.25 -9.80
C PHE A 217 5.74 -2.80 -8.54
N TYR A 218 4.95 -3.24 -7.57
CA TYR A 218 5.44 -3.62 -6.25
C TYR A 218 4.83 -4.93 -5.77
N GLY A 219 5.58 -5.66 -4.95
CA GLY A 219 5.14 -6.80 -4.17
C GLY A 219 5.46 -6.56 -2.70
N GLN A 220 4.64 -7.06 -1.80
CA GLN A 220 4.83 -6.86 -0.36
C GLN A 220 4.34 -8.06 0.43
N VAL A 221 4.98 -8.29 1.56
CA VAL A 221 4.58 -9.30 2.55
C VAL A 221 4.28 -8.58 3.86
N LEU A 222 3.09 -8.80 4.39
CA LEU A 222 2.63 -8.27 5.66
C LEU A 222 2.56 -9.41 6.67
N ILE A 223 3.07 -9.15 7.87
CA ILE A 223 2.88 -10.01 9.04
C ILE A 223 2.17 -9.19 10.10
N VAL A 224 0.96 -9.61 10.46
CA VAL A 224 0.11 -8.92 11.42
C VAL A 224 -0.07 -9.80 12.65
N ALA A 225 0.06 -9.22 13.83
CA ALA A 225 -0.44 -9.80 15.07
C ALA A 225 -1.56 -8.90 15.59
N GLY A 226 -2.69 -9.49 15.98
CA GLY A 226 -3.84 -8.71 16.42
C GLY A 226 -4.76 -9.44 17.39
N TYR A 227 -5.77 -8.72 17.87
CA TYR A 227 -6.81 -9.20 18.77
C TYR A 227 -8.20 -8.94 18.16
N CYS A 228 -9.05 -9.95 18.16
CA CYS A 228 -10.42 -9.92 17.69
C CYS A 228 -11.38 -10.01 18.88
N PHE A 229 -12.21 -8.98 19.06
CA PHE A 229 -13.12 -8.87 20.20
C PHE A 229 -14.25 -9.92 20.22
N ARG A 230 -14.48 -10.65 19.12
CA ARG A 230 -15.42 -11.78 19.05
C ARG A 230 -14.97 -12.81 17.99
N LEU A 231 -14.61 -14.02 18.42
CA LEU A 231 -14.97 -15.21 17.67
C LEU A 231 -16.43 -15.57 18.02
N TYR A 232 -17.08 -16.25 17.10
CA TYR A 232 -18.51 -16.58 17.08
C TYR A 232 -19.01 -17.17 18.42
#